data_AF-A0A815V2H4-F1
#
_entry.id   AF-A0A815V2H4-F1
#
_cell.length_a   1.000
_cell.length_b   1.000
_cell.length_c   1.000
_cell.angle_alpha   90.00
_cell.angle_beta   90.00
_cell.angle_gamma   90.00
#
_symmetry.space_group_name_H-M   'P 1'
#
loop_
_entity.id
_entity.type
_entity.pdbx_description
1 polymer ?
#
loop_
_entity_poly.entity_id
_entity_poly.type
_entity_poly.pdbx_seq_one_letter_code
_entity_poly.pdbx_strand_id
1 'polypeptide(L)'
;MTDTSEQEKDTESPSQRTVLLDIPPRLQWENNDGFCGETTIQSFGLYYGAWISQKLVRDINHGEYILHKLSPDDRRDPTHTLSVLHFTYEEWDWKNSPQPQFDDYCSWMKRCIIQGHPVIFVVYLLYSHFEYYDHIMPAIGVRFRDENEYDSNDILIYQNLFHDKQIERKMNDKDLAATRKTCRKHCGQGGCIPLNIDYGIAVTGIVDEDRVTLPVRLSVSAWNEPNLHPAYNEVPIEMDGNVTVCDLVV
;
A
#
# COMPACT_ATOMS: atom_id res chain seq x y z
N MET A 1 -9.43 -63.87 6.39
CA MET A 1 -9.13 -62.54 6.95
C MET A 1 -7.83 -62.10 6.32
N THR A 2 -7.92 -61.39 5.21
CA THR A 2 -6.77 -60.80 4.52
C THR A 2 -6.92 -59.31 4.67
N ASP A 3 -5.97 -58.75 5.41
CA ASP A 3 -5.82 -57.37 5.81
C ASP A 3 -5.48 -56.52 4.58
N THR A 4 -6.41 -55.67 4.15
CA THR A 4 -6.18 -54.63 3.15
C THR A 4 -5.97 -53.32 3.88
N SER A 5 -4.72 -52.99 4.17
CA SER A 5 -4.32 -51.65 4.58
C SER A 5 -4.46 -50.72 3.37
N GLU A 6 -5.49 -49.89 3.37
CA GLU A 6 -5.62 -48.76 2.47
C GLU A 6 -4.44 -47.81 2.70
N GLN A 7 -3.65 -47.57 1.65
CA GLN A 7 -2.68 -46.49 1.63
C GLN A 7 -3.47 -45.17 1.58
N GLU A 8 -3.43 -44.42 2.67
CA GLU A 8 -3.81 -43.01 2.69
C GLU A 8 -3.02 -42.28 1.61
N LYS A 9 -3.75 -41.75 0.61
CA LYS A 9 -3.21 -40.74 -0.30
C LYS A 9 -2.91 -39.51 0.53
N ASP A 10 -1.63 -39.25 0.77
CA ASP A 10 -1.15 -37.93 1.16
C ASP A 10 -1.52 -36.94 0.06
N THR A 11 -2.67 -36.27 0.22
CA THR A 11 -3.01 -35.08 -0.55
C THR A 11 -2.10 -33.96 -0.05
N GLU A 12 -1.00 -33.74 -0.78
CA GLU A 12 -0.12 -32.60 -0.60
C GLU A 12 -0.95 -31.31 -0.58
N SER A 13 -1.00 -30.63 0.57
CA SER A 13 -1.71 -29.36 0.70
C SER A 13 -1.16 -28.36 -0.33
N PRO A 14 -2.00 -27.55 -1.01
CA PRO A 14 -1.51 -26.60 -2.02
C PRO A 14 -0.43 -25.69 -1.44
N SER A 15 0.74 -25.64 -2.10
CA SER A 15 1.85 -24.77 -1.70
C SER A 15 1.42 -23.30 -1.75
N GLN A 16 1.74 -22.53 -0.71
CA GLN A 16 1.51 -21.08 -0.72
C GLN A 16 2.33 -20.40 -1.83
N ARG A 17 1.70 -19.48 -2.57
CA ARG A 17 2.29 -18.59 -3.57
C ARG A 17 2.47 -17.20 -2.98
N THR A 18 3.46 -16.45 -3.48
CA THR A 18 3.71 -15.07 -3.07
C THR A 18 3.79 -14.18 -4.31
N VAL A 19 3.03 -13.10 -4.32
CA VAL A 19 3.25 -11.95 -5.21
C VAL A 19 3.83 -10.84 -4.35
N LEU A 20 5.02 -10.38 -4.70
CA LEU A 20 5.70 -9.26 -4.04
C LEU A 20 6.18 -8.30 -5.12
N LEU A 21 5.68 -7.09 -5.09
CA LEU A 21 5.99 -6.03 -6.03
C LEU A 21 7.35 -5.43 -5.68
N ASP A 22 8.16 -5.10 -6.69
CA ASP A 22 9.49 -4.51 -6.53
C ASP A 22 9.40 -3.03 -6.13
N ILE A 23 8.95 -2.80 -4.88
CA ILE A 23 8.71 -1.50 -4.30
C ILE A 23 9.69 -1.32 -3.13
N PRO A 24 10.71 -0.47 -3.27
CA PRO A 24 11.69 -0.29 -2.21
C PRO A 24 11.07 0.43 -1.00
N PRO A 25 11.48 0.10 0.24
CA PRO A 25 11.11 0.86 1.43
C PRO A 25 11.51 2.32 1.33
N ARG A 26 10.66 3.20 1.84
CA ARG A 26 10.88 4.64 1.89
C ARG A 26 10.68 5.19 3.30
N LEU A 27 11.42 6.24 3.64
CA LEU A 27 11.29 6.94 4.92
C LEU A 27 10.44 8.20 4.76
N GLN A 28 9.35 8.30 5.51
CA GLN A 28 8.55 9.52 5.57
C GLN A 28 9.23 10.63 6.37
N TRP A 29 8.91 11.88 6.04
CA TRP A 29 9.18 12.98 6.94
C TRP A 29 8.15 13.01 8.09
N GLU A 30 8.63 13.24 9.31
CA GLU A 30 7.80 13.19 10.54
C GLU A 30 7.22 14.55 10.98
N ASN A 31 7.35 15.57 10.13
CA ASN A 31 6.87 16.93 10.42
C ASN A 31 5.57 17.26 9.68
N ASN A 32 4.91 18.36 10.08
CA ASN A 32 3.69 18.89 9.46
C ASN A 32 2.60 17.81 9.27
N ASP A 33 2.25 17.16 10.39
CA ASP A 33 1.26 16.07 10.46
C ASP A 33 1.69 14.76 9.76
N GLY A 34 2.96 14.66 9.36
CA GLY A 34 3.55 13.47 8.74
C GLY A 34 3.34 13.42 7.23
N PHE A 35 4.17 12.63 6.53
CA PHE A 35 4.17 12.51 5.07
C PHE A 35 3.85 11.09 4.57
N CYS A 36 2.99 10.37 5.29
CA CYS A 36 2.73 8.96 5.05
C CYS A 36 2.14 8.67 3.66
N GLY A 37 1.13 9.44 3.26
CA GLY A 37 0.52 9.32 1.94
C GLY A 37 1.48 9.74 0.83
N GLU A 38 2.22 10.83 1.02
CA GLU A 38 3.19 11.33 0.04
C GLU A 38 4.35 10.36 -0.18
N THR A 39 4.84 9.74 0.89
CA THR A 39 5.89 8.73 0.83
C THR A 39 5.40 7.44 0.18
N THR A 40 4.12 7.09 0.39
CA THR A 40 3.47 5.99 -0.33
C THR A 40 3.42 6.28 -1.83
N ILE A 41 3.01 7.48 -2.25
CA ILE A 41 3.02 7.91 -3.65
C ILE A 41 4.44 7.90 -4.23
N GLN A 42 5.44 8.38 -3.49
CA GLN A 42 6.84 8.28 -3.91
C GLN A 42 7.26 6.82 -4.16
N SER A 43 6.91 5.91 -3.25
CA SER A 43 7.22 4.49 -3.38
C SER A 43 6.60 3.88 -4.64
N PHE A 44 5.36 4.25 -4.95
CA PHE A 44 4.67 3.77 -6.15
C PHE A 44 5.18 4.45 -7.42
N GLY A 45 5.62 5.70 -7.34
CA GLY A 45 6.35 6.36 -8.43
C GLY A 45 7.58 5.55 -8.83
N LEU A 46 8.41 5.15 -7.85
CA LEU A 46 9.58 4.31 -8.11
C LEU A 46 9.21 2.99 -8.79
N TYR A 47 8.14 2.35 -8.31
CA TYR A 47 7.58 1.16 -8.94
C TYR A 47 7.20 1.44 -10.40
N TYR A 48 6.61 2.58 -10.74
CA TYR A 48 6.27 2.93 -12.12
C TYR A 48 7.36 3.73 -12.87
N GLY A 49 8.60 3.72 -12.36
CA GLY A 49 9.77 4.30 -13.04
C GLY A 49 9.93 5.82 -12.92
N ALA A 50 9.22 6.46 -12.00
CA ALA A 50 9.27 7.90 -11.77
C ALA A 50 9.82 8.26 -10.38
N TRP A 51 10.66 9.28 -10.31
CA TRP A 51 11.00 9.93 -9.03
C TRP A 51 10.01 11.05 -8.74
N ILE A 52 9.25 10.93 -7.65
CA ILE A 52 8.29 11.94 -7.18
C ILE A 52 8.64 12.28 -5.73
N SER A 53 8.91 13.55 -5.42
CA SER A 53 9.25 13.96 -4.05
C SER A 53 8.01 14.04 -3.17
N GLN A 54 8.17 13.78 -1.87
CA GLN A 54 7.10 13.89 -0.88
C GLN A 54 6.52 15.31 -0.87
N LYS A 55 7.38 16.33 -1.03
CA LYS A 55 6.95 17.73 -1.15
C LYS A 55 6.07 18.00 -2.37
N LEU A 56 6.41 17.46 -3.54
CA LEU A 56 5.62 17.68 -4.76
C LEU A 56 4.19 17.14 -4.58
N VAL A 57 4.05 15.94 -4.00
CA VAL A 57 2.74 15.34 -3.72
C VAL A 57 1.95 16.23 -2.76
N ARG A 58 2.57 16.69 -1.65
CA ARG A 58 1.97 17.60 -0.66
C ARG A 58 1.49 18.91 -1.30
N ASP A 59 2.28 19.50 -2.19
CA ASP A 59 1.98 20.78 -2.84
C ASP A 59 0.78 20.65 -3.79
N ILE A 60 0.75 19.58 -4.60
CA ILE A 60 -0.37 19.26 -5.51
C ILE A 60 -1.65 19.00 -4.72
N ASN A 61 -1.55 18.22 -3.65
CA ASN A 61 -2.70 17.87 -2.83
C ASN A 61 -3.19 19.04 -1.94
N HIS A 62 -2.47 20.15 -1.89
CA HIS A 62 -2.77 21.32 -1.05
C HIS A 62 -2.78 21.01 0.46
N GLY A 63 -1.96 20.05 0.89
CA GLY A 63 -1.94 19.57 2.28
C GLY A 63 -1.70 18.07 2.36
N GLU A 64 -1.74 17.53 3.57
CA GLU A 64 -1.53 16.10 3.83
C GLU A 64 -2.34 15.21 2.89
N TYR A 65 -1.68 14.26 2.25
CA TYR A 65 -2.32 13.28 1.38
C TYR A 65 -3.16 12.31 2.22
N ILE A 66 -4.48 12.55 2.25
CA ILE A 66 -5.46 11.78 3.01
C ILE A 66 -6.56 11.21 2.10
N LEU A 67 -7.07 10.02 2.42
CA LEU A 67 -8.05 9.28 1.61
C LEU A 67 -9.52 9.67 1.90
N HIS A 68 -9.74 10.69 2.72
CA HIS A 68 -11.07 11.20 3.03
C HIS A 68 -11.03 12.72 3.15
N LYS A 69 -12.19 13.37 3.01
CA LYS A 69 -12.33 14.81 3.27
C LYS A 69 -12.59 15.06 4.75
N LEU A 70 -11.87 16.02 5.35
CA LEU A 70 -12.13 16.42 6.74
C LEU A 70 -13.34 17.35 6.88
N SER A 71 -13.69 18.08 5.82
CA SER A 71 -14.82 19.01 5.80
C SER A 71 -15.33 19.23 4.37
N PRO A 72 -16.52 19.84 4.19
CA PRO A 72 -17.03 20.19 2.87
C PRO A 72 -16.12 21.13 2.05
N ASP A 73 -15.38 22.02 2.74
CA ASP A 73 -14.46 22.99 2.14
C ASP A 73 -13.03 22.45 1.96
N ASP A 74 -12.80 21.18 2.30
CA ASP A 74 -11.51 20.53 2.14
C ASP A 74 -11.15 20.42 0.64
N ARG A 75 -10.05 21.09 0.29
CA ARG A 75 -9.51 21.17 -1.07
C ARG A 75 -8.60 19.99 -1.40
N ARG A 76 -8.24 19.16 -0.42
CA ARG A 76 -7.45 17.94 -0.64
C ARG A 76 -8.27 16.94 -1.41
N ASP A 77 -7.63 16.34 -2.39
CA ASP A 77 -8.23 15.34 -3.24
C ASP A 77 -7.14 14.35 -3.70
N PRO A 78 -7.08 13.16 -3.10
CA PRO A 78 -6.05 12.17 -3.42
C PRO A 78 -6.14 11.73 -4.90
N THR A 79 -7.35 11.68 -5.45
CA THR A 79 -7.60 11.22 -6.82
C THR A 79 -7.20 12.28 -7.85
N HIS A 80 -7.44 13.56 -7.54
CA HIS A 80 -6.91 14.67 -8.32
C HIS A 80 -5.38 14.65 -8.32
N THR A 81 -4.76 14.42 -7.17
CA THR A 81 -3.30 14.34 -7.05
C THR A 81 -2.71 13.23 -7.91
N LEU A 82 -3.30 12.02 -7.86
CA LEU A 82 -2.90 10.91 -8.74
C LEU A 82 -3.06 11.27 -10.23
N SER A 83 -4.16 11.93 -10.59
CA SER A 83 -4.41 12.36 -11.96
C SER A 83 -3.38 13.38 -12.47
N VAL A 84 -3.03 14.38 -11.64
CA VAL A 84 -2.00 15.39 -11.97
C VAL A 84 -0.62 14.75 -12.10
N LEU A 85 -0.33 13.71 -11.32
CA LEU A 85 0.90 12.93 -11.42
C LEU A 85 0.88 11.89 -12.55
N HIS A 86 -0.17 11.86 -13.36
CA HIS A 86 -0.34 10.92 -14.48
C HIS A 86 -0.37 9.44 -14.07
N PHE A 87 -0.91 9.13 -12.89
CA PHE A 87 -1.21 7.76 -12.51
C PHE A 87 -2.61 7.35 -12.97
N THR A 88 -2.76 6.08 -13.36
CA THR A 88 -4.06 5.41 -13.41
C THR A 88 -4.33 4.73 -12.06
N TYR A 89 -5.58 4.66 -11.64
CA TYR A 89 -5.94 4.12 -10.32
C TYR A 89 -7.33 3.50 -10.29
N GLU A 90 -7.56 2.68 -9.27
CA GLU A 90 -8.87 2.13 -8.89
C GLU A 90 -9.12 2.41 -7.41
N GLU A 91 -10.24 3.05 -7.07
CA GLU A 91 -10.62 3.33 -5.68
C GLU A 91 -11.49 2.22 -5.09
N TRP A 92 -11.28 1.90 -3.82
CA TRP A 92 -12.22 1.07 -3.06
C TRP A 92 -13.53 1.83 -2.82
N ASP A 93 -14.67 1.23 -3.18
CA ASP A 93 -16.01 1.82 -3.03
C ASP A 93 -16.56 1.70 -1.61
N TRP A 94 -15.87 2.30 -0.64
CA TRP A 94 -16.25 2.29 0.76
C TRP A 94 -17.63 2.92 1.03
N LYS A 95 -18.17 3.73 0.11
CA LYS A 95 -19.47 4.40 0.30
C LYS A 95 -20.63 3.43 0.09
N ASN A 96 -20.49 2.50 -0.86
CA ASN A 96 -21.56 1.57 -1.22
C ASN A 96 -21.28 0.12 -0.74
N SER A 97 -20.08 -0.19 -0.26
CA SER A 97 -19.75 -1.51 0.26
C SER A 97 -20.51 -1.84 1.56
N PRO A 98 -21.03 -3.08 1.70
CA PRO A 98 -21.74 -3.52 2.90
C PRO A 98 -20.82 -3.55 4.12
N GLN A 99 -21.42 -3.43 5.30
CA GLN A 99 -20.72 -3.42 6.59
C GLN A 99 -20.85 -4.80 7.28
N PRO A 100 -19.77 -5.34 7.91
CA PRO A 100 -18.39 -4.81 7.93
C PRO A 100 -17.69 -4.96 6.57
N GLN A 101 -16.85 -3.99 6.20
CA GLN A 101 -16.19 -3.96 4.87
C GLN A 101 -14.93 -4.82 4.78
N PHE A 102 -14.34 -5.16 5.91
CA PHE A 102 -12.96 -5.68 5.97
C PHE A 102 -12.67 -6.89 5.08
N ASP A 103 -13.55 -7.90 5.03
CA ASP A 103 -13.30 -9.11 4.23
C ASP A 103 -13.38 -8.81 2.72
N ASP A 104 -14.39 -8.05 2.29
CA ASP A 104 -14.51 -7.63 0.89
C ASP A 104 -13.35 -6.69 0.50
N TYR A 105 -12.93 -5.83 1.41
CA TYR A 105 -11.77 -4.96 1.24
C TYR A 105 -10.47 -5.76 1.09
N CYS A 106 -10.26 -6.78 1.93
CA CYS A 106 -9.12 -7.69 1.85
C CYS A 106 -9.10 -8.48 0.53
N SER A 107 -10.25 -8.97 0.09
CA SER A 107 -10.42 -9.60 -1.22
C SER A 107 -10.03 -8.65 -2.36
N TRP A 108 -10.49 -7.40 -2.30
CA TRP A 108 -10.14 -6.36 -3.26
C TRP A 108 -8.64 -6.05 -3.28
N MET A 109 -8.01 -5.86 -2.11
CA MET A 109 -6.56 -5.62 -1.99
C MET A 109 -5.76 -6.77 -2.59
N LYS A 110 -6.13 -8.02 -2.26
CA LYS A 110 -5.48 -9.22 -2.79
C LYS A 110 -5.54 -9.25 -4.32
N ARG A 111 -6.73 -9.04 -4.91
CA ARG A 111 -6.90 -9.00 -6.37
C ARG A 111 -6.00 -7.93 -7.01
N CYS A 112 -6.00 -6.71 -6.46
CA CYS A 112 -5.17 -5.62 -6.98
C CYS A 112 -3.68 -5.98 -6.97
N ILE A 113 -3.18 -6.52 -5.84
CA ILE A 113 -1.77 -6.87 -5.70
C ILE A 113 -1.39 -8.04 -6.62
N ILE A 114 -2.24 -9.06 -6.76
CA ILE A 114 -2.01 -10.18 -7.70
C ILE A 114 -1.90 -9.67 -9.14
N GLN A 115 -2.64 -8.62 -9.50
CA GLN A 115 -2.57 -7.97 -10.81
C GLN A 115 -1.34 -7.06 -10.98
N GLY A 116 -0.47 -6.95 -9.99
CA GLY A 116 0.70 -6.08 -10.05
C GLY A 116 0.44 -4.63 -9.61
N HIS A 117 -0.73 -4.34 -9.04
CA HIS A 117 -1.11 -2.99 -8.62
C HIS A 117 -0.91 -2.82 -7.11
N PRO A 118 0.04 -1.97 -6.67
CA PRO A 118 0.19 -1.69 -5.25
C PRO A 118 -0.97 -0.85 -4.71
N VAL A 119 -1.26 -1.02 -3.41
CA VAL A 119 -2.44 -0.44 -2.78
C VAL A 119 -2.05 0.53 -1.67
N ILE A 120 -2.55 1.76 -1.75
CA ILE A 120 -2.58 2.71 -0.64
C ILE A 120 -3.68 2.26 0.32
N PHE A 121 -3.37 2.04 1.59
CA PHE A 121 -4.38 1.72 2.60
C PHE A 121 -4.12 2.45 3.91
N VAL A 122 -5.14 2.48 4.78
CA VAL A 122 -5.09 3.19 6.06
C VAL A 122 -5.12 2.25 7.25
N VAL A 123 -4.56 2.70 8.37
CA VAL A 123 -4.58 1.97 9.63
C VAL A 123 -4.84 2.86 10.83
N TYR A 124 -5.39 2.22 11.87
CA TYR A 124 -5.34 2.67 13.24
C TYR A 124 -4.00 2.34 13.89
N LEU A 125 -3.52 3.26 14.72
CA LEU A 125 -2.36 3.16 15.57
C LEU A 125 -2.78 3.28 17.03
N LEU A 126 -2.09 2.52 17.88
CA LEU A 126 -2.18 2.66 19.33
C LEU A 126 -1.77 4.07 19.75
N TYR A 127 -2.56 4.68 20.65
CA TYR A 127 -2.41 6.04 21.21
C TYR A 127 -2.84 7.21 20.32
N SER A 128 -3.40 6.95 19.14
CA SER A 128 -4.01 8.00 18.34
C SER A 128 -5.52 8.12 18.56
N HIS A 129 -6.04 9.31 18.29
CA HIS A 129 -7.42 9.71 18.55
C HIS A 129 -8.16 10.21 17.30
N PHE A 130 -7.57 10.14 16.12
CA PHE A 130 -8.25 10.53 14.89
C PHE A 130 -9.45 9.61 14.62
N GLU A 131 -10.56 10.19 14.16
CA GLU A 131 -11.81 9.43 14.00
C GLU A 131 -11.69 8.37 12.89
N TYR A 132 -11.11 8.76 11.75
CA TYR A 132 -11.15 7.97 10.52
C TYR A 132 -10.01 6.95 10.41
N TYR A 133 -8.76 7.38 10.59
CA TYR A 133 -7.53 6.57 10.64
C TYR A 133 -6.34 7.46 11.06
N ASP A 134 -5.14 6.89 11.25
CA ASP A 134 -3.96 7.66 11.70
C ASP A 134 -2.76 7.63 10.77
N HIS A 135 -2.68 6.63 9.90
CA HIS A 135 -1.49 6.42 9.09
C HIS A 135 -1.85 5.73 7.78
N ILE A 136 -1.10 6.08 6.73
CA ILE A 136 -1.21 5.50 5.39
C ILE A 136 0.01 4.63 5.14
N MET A 137 -0.20 3.47 4.54
CA MET A 137 0.87 2.53 4.22
C MET A 137 0.73 1.97 2.79
N PRO A 138 1.85 1.65 2.13
CA PRO A 138 1.86 0.89 0.89
C PRO A 138 1.71 -0.60 1.16
N ALA A 139 0.66 -1.23 0.65
CA ALA A 139 0.62 -2.68 0.48
C ALA A 139 1.31 -3.05 -0.83
N ILE A 140 2.26 -3.98 -0.74
CA ILE A 140 3.20 -4.29 -1.81
C ILE A 140 3.24 -5.78 -2.15
N GLY A 141 2.51 -6.61 -1.44
CA GLY A 141 2.54 -8.04 -1.68
C GLY A 141 1.46 -8.80 -0.94
N VAL A 142 1.21 -10.01 -1.41
CA VAL A 142 0.28 -10.95 -0.80
C VAL A 142 0.82 -12.37 -0.94
N ARG A 143 0.69 -13.16 0.12
CA ARG A 143 0.98 -14.58 0.12
C ARG A 143 -0.31 -15.37 0.36
N PHE A 144 -0.62 -16.28 -0.56
CA PHE A 144 -1.94 -16.90 -0.67
C PHE A 144 -1.85 -18.34 -1.19
N ARG A 145 -2.95 -19.11 -1.10
CA ARG A 145 -3.03 -20.43 -1.75
C ARG A 145 -3.80 -20.36 -3.07
N ASP A 146 -5.04 -19.88 -2.99
CA ASP A 146 -5.90 -19.67 -4.16
C ASP A 146 -5.79 -18.20 -4.61
N GLU A 147 -5.72 -17.93 -5.91
CA GLU A 147 -5.70 -16.55 -6.44
C GLU A 147 -7.11 -15.98 -6.62
N ASN A 148 -8.11 -16.85 -6.78
CA ASN A 148 -9.48 -16.49 -7.11
C ASN A 148 -10.38 -16.38 -5.88
N GLU A 149 -9.97 -16.97 -4.76
CA GLU A 149 -10.73 -16.96 -3.50
C GLU A 149 -9.94 -16.28 -2.39
N TYR A 150 -10.58 -15.39 -1.64
CA TYR A 150 -10.02 -14.82 -0.41
C TYR A 150 -9.98 -15.88 0.71
N ASP A 151 -8.82 -16.03 1.36
CA ASP A 151 -8.66 -16.81 2.59
C ASP A 151 -8.16 -15.89 3.70
N SER A 152 -8.83 -15.92 4.85
CA SER A 152 -8.42 -15.17 6.05
C SER A 152 -7.00 -15.53 6.60
N ASN A 153 -6.39 -16.59 6.08
CA ASN A 153 -5.01 -16.99 6.33
C ASN A 153 -4.01 -16.49 5.27
N ASP A 154 -4.48 -15.84 4.21
CA ASP A 154 -3.62 -15.09 3.30
C ASP A 154 -2.87 -14.01 4.10
N ILE A 155 -1.69 -13.64 3.63
CA ILE A 155 -0.79 -12.73 4.34
C ILE A 155 -0.57 -11.50 3.49
N LEU A 156 -0.96 -10.34 4.01
CA LEU A 156 -0.65 -9.04 3.43
C LEU A 156 0.79 -8.65 3.77
N ILE A 157 1.53 -8.18 2.76
CA ILE A 157 2.90 -7.70 2.87
C ILE A 157 2.91 -6.20 2.57
N TYR A 158 3.41 -5.39 3.49
CA TYR A 158 3.35 -3.92 3.41
C TYR A 158 4.53 -3.26 4.13
N GLN A 159 4.70 -1.95 3.97
CA GLN A 159 5.77 -1.19 4.64
C GLN A 159 5.16 -0.14 5.58
N ASN A 160 5.87 0.20 6.67
CA ASN A 160 5.37 1.17 7.64
C ASN A 160 5.87 2.61 7.46
N LEU A 161 6.81 2.83 6.52
CA LEU A 161 7.40 4.12 6.18
C LEU A 161 8.35 4.74 7.24
N PHE A 162 8.72 3.98 8.28
CA PHE A 162 9.68 4.40 9.31
C PHE A 162 10.95 3.53 9.32
N HIS A 163 10.91 2.39 8.65
CA HIS A 163 12.00 1.40 8.64
C HIS A 163 12.08 0.75 7.26
N ASP A 164 13.23 0.16 6.97
CA ASP A 164 13.52 -0.58 5.75
C ASP A 164 12.94 -2.01 5.72
N LYS A 165 12.02 -2.33 6.64
CA LYS A 165 11.46 -3.67 6.83
C LYS A 165 10.01 -3.76 6.38
N GLN A 166 9.72 -4.87 5.72
CA GLN A 166 8.35 -5.28 5.41
C GLN A 166 7.66 -5.82 6.66
N ILE A 167 6.34 -5.68 6.68
CA ILE A 167 5.44 -6.22 7.68
C ILE A 167 4.55 -7.24 6.98
N GLU A 168 4.44 -8.41 7.59
CA GLU A 168 3.61 -9.51 7.10
C GLU A 168 2.55 -9.87 8.13
N ARG A 169 1.28 -9.83 7.75
CA ARG A 169 0.14 -10.07 8.66
C ARG A 169 -0.95 -10.87 7.98
N LYS A 170 -1.58 -11.77 8.73
CA LYS A 170 -2.72 -12.51 8.20
C LYS A 170 -3.89 -11.56 7.95
N MET A 171 -4.55 -11.70 6.82
CA MET A 171 -5.72 -10.93 6.40
C MET A 171 -6.95 -11.41 7.16
N ASN A 172 -6.98 -11.24 8.48
CA ASN A 172 -8.14 -11.53 9.33
C ASN A 172 -8.31 -10.48 10.42
N ASP A 173 -9.50 -10.45 11.02
CA ASP A 173 -9.92 -9.52 12.06
C ASP A 173 -9.19 -9.64 13.40
N LYS A 174 -8.43 -10.71 13.62
CA LYS A 174 -7.61 -10.91 14.83
C LYS A 174 -6.21 -10.37 14.69
N ASP A 175 -5.68 -10.40 13.47
CA ASP A 175 -4.35 -9.94 13.16
C ASP A 175 -4.43 -8.55 12.52
N LEU A 176 -4.89 -8.44 11.28
CA LEU A 176 -4.74 -7.23 10.49
C LEU A 176 -5.77 -6.13 10.80
N ALA A 177 -6.97 -6.45 11.30
CA ALA A 177 -8.01 -5.45 11.56
C ALA A 177 -8.35 -5.23 13.03
N ALA A 178 -8.96 -4.08 13.32
CA ALA A 178 -9.55 -3.76 14.60
C ALA A 178 -10.54 -2.59 14.49
N THR A 179 -11.37 -2.39 15.53
CA THR A 179 -12.01 -1.10 15.74
C THR A 179 -11.01 -0.10 16.31
N ARG A 180 -11.29 1.21 16.18
CA ARG A 180 -10.51 2.27 16.83
C ARG A 180 -10.25 2.00 18.31
N LYS A 181 -11.25 1.50 19.04
CA LYS A 181 -11.15 1.19 20.48
C LYS A 181 -10.34 -0.06 20.78
N THR A 182 -10.21 -0.99 19.84
CA THR A 182 -9.57 -2.30 20.05
C THR A 182 -8.21 -2.43 19.38
N CYS A 183 -7.79 -1.48 18.53
CA CYS A 183 -6.44 -1.52 17.98
C CYS A 183 -5.39 -1.37 19.09
N ARG A 184 -4.43 -2.29 19.11
CA ARG A 184 -3.33 -2.35 20.09
C ARG A 184 -1.95 -2.35 19.45
N LYS A 185 -1.87 -1.91 18.19
CA LYS A 185 -0.65 -1.99 17.38
C LYS A 185 -0.11 -0.59 17.15
N HIS A 186 1.16 -0.38 17.50
CA HIS A 186 1.86 0.87 17.18
C HIS A 186 2.38 0.84 15.74
N CYS A 187 2.97 1.94 15.28
CA CYS A 187 3.38 2.07 13.88
C CYS A 187 4.40 1.00 13.44
N GLY A 188 5.41 0.72 14.28
CA GLY A 188 6.38 -0.36 14.02
C GLY A 188 5.76 -1.76 13.84
N GLN A 189 4.53 -1.99 14.33
CA GLN A 189 3.78 -3.24 14.16
C GLN A 189 2.79 -3.20 12.98
N GLY A 190 2.72 -2.08 12.26
CA GLY A 190 1.91 -1.94 11.05
C GLY A 190 0.45 -1.57 11.30
N GLY A 191 0.09 -1.18 12.52
CA GLY A 191 -1.28 -0.76 12.85
C GLY A 191 -2.34 -1.85 12.69
N CYS A 192 -3.61 -1.42 12.67
CA CYS A 192 -4.79 -2.25 12.40
C CYS A 192 -5.67 -1.57 11.33
N ILE A 193 -6.03 -2.28 10.27
CA ILE A 193 -7.03 -1.81 9.30
C ILE A 193 -8.39 -1.62 10.02
N PRO A 194 -9.13 -0.54 9.74
CA PRO A 194 -10.47 -0.36 10.31
C PRO A 194 -11.39 -1.56 9.98
N LEU A 195 -12.12 -2.09 10.97
CA LEU A 195 -13.02 -3.23 10.71
C LEU A 195 -14.26 -2.86 9.86
N ASN A 196 -14.70 -1.61 9.97
CA ASN A 196 -16.00 -1.17 9.49
C ASN A 196 -15.89 -0.37 8.19
N ILE A 197 -15.26 0.80 8.23
CA ILE A 197 -15.12 1.68 7.08
C ILE A 197 -13.66 1.71 6.66
N ASP A 198 -13.39 1.11 5.50
CA ASP A 198 -12.05 1.01 4.91
C ASP A 198 -11.80 2.12 3.90
N TYR A 199 -10.54 2.48 3.69
CA TYR A 199 -10.14 3.43 2.66
C TYR A 199 -8.93 2.88 1.92
N GLY A 200 -9.01 2.83 0.60
CA GLY A 200 -7.90 2.38 -0.21
C GLY A 200 -7.97 2.81 -1.67
N ILE A 201 -6.80 2.90 -2.29
CA ILE A 201 -6.64 3.20 -3.72
C ILE A 201 -5.54 2.28 -4.26
N ALA A 202 -5.85 1.50 -5.29
CA ALA A 202 -4.85 0.77 -6.05
C ALA A 202 -4.31 1.69 -7.15
N VAL A 203 -2.99 1.86 -7.23
CA VAL A 203 -2.37 2.57 -8.37
C VAL A 203 -2.07 1.54 -9.44
N THR A 204 -2.70 1.66 -10.60
CA THR A 204 -2.73 0.60 -11.62
C THR A 204 -1.73 0.81 -12.76
N GLY A 205 -1.07 1.96 -12.81
CA GLY A 205 -0.15 2.28 -13.90
C GLY A 205 0.11 3.76 -14.07
N ILE A 206 0.74 4.08 -15.18
CA ILE A 206 0.91 5.45 -15.69
C ILE A 206 0.01 5.65 -16.89
N VAL A 207 -0.45 6.88 -17.09
CA VAL A 207 -1.22 7.25 -18.28
C VAL A 207 -0.31 7.17 -19.51
N ASP A 208 -0.67 6.30 -20.45
CA ASP A 208 0.02 6.10 -21.73
C ASP A 208 -1.03 5.96 -22.85
N GLU A 209 -1.61 7.10 -23.24
CA GLU A 209 -2.71 7.15 -24.22
C GLU A 209 -2.30 6.57 -25.58
N ASP A 210 -1.03 6.78 -25.96
CA ASP A 210 -0.48 6.34 -27.24
C ASP A 210 0.05 4.89 -27.21
N ARG A 211 0.12 4.26 -26.03
CA ARG A 211 0.65 2.89 -25.81
C ARG A 211 2.07 2.72 -26.32
N VAL A 212 2.91 3.72 -26.07
CA VAL A 212 4.31 3.77 -26.53
C VAL A 212 5.31 3.66 -25.40
N THR A 213 4.84 3.64 -24.14
CA THR A 213 5.70 3.45 -22.98
C THR A 213 5.95 1.97 -22.74
N LEU A 214 7.15 1.67 -22.23
CA LEU A 214 7.48 0.35 -21.72
C LEU A 214 7.42 0.41 -20.19
N PRO A 215 6.92 -0.64 -19.51
CA PRO A 215 6.92 -0.67 -18.06
C PRO A 215 8.37 -0.69 -17.57
N VAL A 216 8.68 0.24 -16.67
CA VAL A 216 10.00 0.41 -16.07
C VAL A 216 9.90 0.49 -14.56
N ARG A 217 10.92 -0.01 -13.86
CA ARG A 217 11.11 0.17 -12.42
C ARG A 217 12.32 1.07 -12.19
N LEU A 218 12.19 2.04 -11.30
CA LEU A 218 13.29 2.87 -10.83
C LEU A 218 13.66 2.44 -9.41
N SER A 219 14.89 2.00 -9.23
CA SER A 219 15.50 1.81 -7.91
C SER A 219 16.49 2.94 -7.64
N VAL A 220 16.62 3.35 -6.38
CA VAL A 220 17.54 4.41 -5.96
C VAL A 220 18.42 3.96 -4.79
N SER A 221 19.65 4.49 -4.69
CA SER A 221 20.62 4.06 -3.68
C SER A 221 20.32 4.53 -2.25
N ALA A 222 19.48 5.55 -2.08
CA ALA A 222 19.06 6.07 -0.78
C ALA A 222 17.57 5.83 -0.55
N TRP A 223 17.20 5.27 0.59
CA TRP A 223 15.82 4.98 1.01
C TRP A 223 15.06 6.20 1.58
N ASN A 224 15.76 7.31 1.83
CA ASN A 224 15.21 8.59 2.25
C ASN A 224 15.41 9.66 1.16
N GLU A 225 14.74 10.80 1.30
CA GLU A 225 15.02 12.00 0.52
C GLU A 225 15.24 13.20 1.46
N PRO A 226 16.06 14.20 1.06
CA PRO A 226 16.29 15.38 1.87
C PRO A 226 14.99 16.13 2.15
N ASN A 227 14.77 16.50 3.41
CA ASN A 227 13.59 17.26 3.81
C ASN A 227 13.60 18.68 3.24
N LEU A 228 12.77 18.89 2.20
CA LEU A 228 12.68 20.16 1.48
C LEU A 228 11.88 21.23 2.23
N HIS A 229 11.42 20.95 3.45
CA HIS A 229 10.72 21.94 4.25
C HIS A 229 11.70 23.03 4.76
N PRO A 230 11.40 24.33 4.60
CA PRO A 230 12.33 25.42 4.92
C PRO A 230 12.85 25.44 6.37
N ALA A 231 12.13 24.81 7.31
CA ALA A 231 12.56 24.76 8.71
C ALA A 231 13.72 23.77 8.98
N TYR A 232 14.00 22.82 8.07
CA TYR A 232 14.95 21.75 8.31
C TYR A 232 16.32 21.98 7.67
N ASN A 233 16.43 22.91 6.70
CA ASN A 233 17.68 23.28 6.03
C ASN A 233 18.53 22.09 5.55
N GLU A 234 17.89 20.99 5.12
CA GLU A 234 18.61 19.86 4.56
C GLU A 234 19.21 20.23 3.20
N VAL A 235 20.38 19.68 2.92
CA VAL A 235 21.13 19.96 1.69
C VAL A 235 20.87 18.88 0.64
N PRO A 236 21.01 19.20 -0.66
CA PRO A 236 20.96 18.19 -1.71
C PRO A 236 21.94 17.05 -1.43
N ILE A 237 21.51 15.82 -1.72
CA ILE A 237 22.34 14.61 -1.66
C ILE A 237 22.52 14.06 -3.08
N GLU A 238 23.64 13.40 -3.30
CA GLU A 238 23.83 12.56 -4.47
C GLU A 238 23.06 11.25 -4.30
N MET A 239 22.40 10.80 -5.36
CA MET A 239 21.60 9.58 -5.38
C MET A 239 21.76 8.91 -6.73
N ASP A 240 22.12 7.63 -6.71
CA ASP A 240 22.23 6.79 -7.90
C ASP A 240 20.87 6.14 -8.18
N GLY A 241 20.46 6.13 -9.44
CA GLY A 241 19.24 5.48 -9.90
C GLY A 241 19.53 4.38 -10.93
N ASN A 242 18.92 3.20 -10.78
CA ASN A 242 18.90 2.18 -11.82
C ASN A 242 17.49 2.02 -12.37
N VAL A 243 17.37 2.07 -13.70
CA VAL A 243 16.12 1.81 -14.41
C VAL A 243 16.17 0.41 -15.03
N THR A 244 15.17 -0.39 -14.73
CA THR A 244 14.99 -1.73 -15.31
C THR A 244 13.74 -1.72 -16.19
N VAL A 245 13.86 -2.15 -17.45
CA VAL A 245 12.70 -2.42 -18.30
C VAL A 245 12.13 -3.79 -17.91
N CYS A 246 10.84 -3.85 -17.63
CA CYS A 246 10.15 -5.05 -17.16
C CYS A 246 9.12 -5.54 -18.18
N ASP A 247 8.59 -6.75 -17.95
CA ASP A 247 7.36 -7.27 -18.60
C ASP A 247 7.29 -7.13 -20.13
N LEU A 248 8.45 -7.25 -20.81
CA LEU A 248 8.54 -7.29 -22.26
C LEU A 248 7.91 -8.58 -22.77
N VAL A 249 6.65 -8.52 -23.18
CA VAL A 249 6.02 -9.60 -23.95
C VAL A 249 6.40 -9.39 -25.43
N VAL A 250 7.32 -10.22 -25.91
CA VAL A 250 7.76 -10.24 -27.32
C VAL A 250 6.87 -11.17 -28.14
#